data_AF-A0A961DBX0-F1
#
_entry.id   AF-A0A961DBX0-F1
#
_cell.length_a   1.000
_cell.length_b   1.000
_cell.length_c   1.000
_cell.angle_alpha   90.00
_cell.angle_beta   90.00
_cell.angle_gamma   90.00
#
_symmetry.space_group_name_H-M   'P 1'
#
loop_
_entity.id
_entity.type
_entity.pdbx_description
1 polymer ?
#
loop_
_entity_poly.entity_id
_entity_poly.type
_entity_poly.pdbx_seq_one_letter_code
_entity_poly.pdbx_strand_id
1 'polypeptide(L)'
;MVNVLSTGETFEFKDLFARVFEGLKLKNAVSGGEEMLRLRSYEKILKLTNSGLVQKIGKSYRALEGIETASSAHRLARLDSAILAAGRAKA
;
A
#
# COMPACT_ATOMS: atom_id res chain seq x y z
N MET A 1 -1.69 4.35 0.68
CA MET A 1 -0.55 4.41 -0.26
C MET A 1 -0.76 3.51 -1.47
N VAL A 2 -0.94 2.19 -1.30
CA VAL A 2 -1.25 1.26 -2.42
C VAL A 2 -2.44 1.79 -3.25
N ASN A 3 -3.58 2.10 -2.62
CA ASN A 3 -4.73 2.66 -3.33
C ASN A 3 -4.44 3.95 -4.12
N VAL A 4 -3.54 4.81 -3.64
CA VAL A 4 -3.20 6.06 -4.36
C VAL A 4 -2.32 5.75 -5.56
N LEU A 5 -1.34 4.84 -5.41
CA LEU A 5 -0.45 4.42 -6.49
C LEU A 5 -1.18 3.56 -7.55
N SER A 6 -2.23 2.84 -7.16
CA SER A 6 -3.06 2.04 -8.07
C SER A 6 -3.82 2.87 -9.12
N THR A 7 -3.82 4.21 -9.04
CA THR A 7 -4.38 5.07 -10.12
C THR A 7 -3.51 5.04 -11.38
N GLY A 8 -2.29 4.49 -11.31
CA GLY A 8 -1.34 4.45 -12.44
C GLY A 8 -0.57 5.74 -12.66
N GLU A 9 -0.93 6.80 -11.92
CA GLU A 9 -0.21 8.08 -11.92
C GLU A 9 1.16 7.97 -11.25
N THR A 10 2.01 8.96 -11.53
CA THR A 10 3.34 9.10 -10.93
C THR A 10 3.33 10.27 -9.96
N PHE A 11 3.80 10.05 -8.72
CA PHE A 11 3.75 11.05 -7.66
C PHE A 11 5.13 11.31 -7.04
N GLU A 12 5.45 12.57 -6.77
CA GLU A 12 6.47 12.87 -5.77
C GLU A 12 6.01 12.39 -4.38
N PHE A 13 6.97 12.10 -3.49
CA PHE A 13 6.63 11.59 -2.16
C PHE A 13 5.72 12.54 -1.38
N LYS A 14 5.92 13.86 -1.52
CA LYS A 14 5.14 14.88 -0.80
C LYS A 14 3.65 14.81 -1.18
N ASP A 15 3.36 14.80 -2.49
CA ASP A 15 1.99 14.67 -3.01
C ASP A 15 1.37 13.32 -2.68
N LEU A 16 2.15 12.24 -2.81
CA LEU A 16 1.72 10.90 -2.43
C LEU A 16 1.30 10.85 -0.95
N PHE A 17 2.14 11.42 -0.07
CA PHE A 17 1.87 11.47 1.36
C PHE A 17 0.62 12.29 1.66
N ALA A 18 0.46 13.47 1.06
CA ALA A 18 -0.70 14.33 1.25
C ALA A 18 -2.01 13.60 0.90
N ARG A 19 -2.08 12.94 -0.26
CA ARG A 19 -3.25 12.14 -0.67
C ARG A 19 -3.55 10.99 0.28
N VAL A 20 -2.52 10.30 0.79
CA VAL A 20 -2.69 9.24 1.80
C VAL A 20 -3.20 9.80 3.12
N PHE A 21 -2.66 10.94 3.55
CA PHE A 21 -3.01 11.60 4.79
C PHE A 21 -4.47 12.07 4.78
N GLU A 22 -4.90 12.74 3.71
CA GLU A 22 -6.29 13.16 3.50
C GLU A 22 -7.24 11.96 3.51
N GLY A 23 -6.90 10.89 2.78
CA GLY A 23 -7.70 9.67 2.75
C GLY A 23 -7.83 8.98 4.11
N LEU A 24 -6.84 9.11 4.99
CA LEU A 24 -6.91 8.62 6.37
C LEU A 24 -7.67 9.56 7.30
N LYS A 25 -7.56 10.88 7.11
CA LYS A 25 -8.36 11.88 7.83
C LYS A 25 -9.85 11.68 7.60
N LEU A 26 -10.26 11.50 6.35
CA LEU A 26 -11.66 11.23 5.99
C LEU A 26 -12.21 9.97 6.66
N LYS A 27 -11.34 9.01 7.00
CA LYS A 27 -11.69 7.75 7.66
C LYS A 27 -11.47 7.77 9.17
N ASN A 28 -11.07 8.92 9.74
CA ASN A 28 -10.66 9.03 11.14
C ASN A 28 -9.61 7.98 11.55
N ALA A 29 -8.73 7.61 10.63
CA ALA A 29 -7.77 6.51 10.76
C ALA A 29 -6.31 6.98 10.89
N VAL A 30 -6.10 8.29 11.13
CA VAL A 30 -4.77 8.83 11.41
C VAL A 30 -4.41 8.48 12.86
N SER A 31 -3.28 7.78 13.05
CA SER A 31 -2.79 7.38 14.36
C SER A 31 -1.32 7.77 14.52
N GLY A 32 -0.94 8.26 15.69
CA GLY A 32 0.44 8.66 16.01
C GLY A 32 0.86 10.04 15.48
N GLY A 33 -0.06 10.83 14.94
CA GLY A 33 0.22 12.15 14.39
C GLY A 33 0.81 12.13 12.97
N GLU A 34 0.97 13.31 12.37
CA GLU A 34 1.42 13.45 10.97
C GLU A 34 2.85 12.94 10.78
N GLU A 35 3.76 13.26 11.70
CA GLU A 35 5.18 12.92 11.58
C GLU A 35 5.41 11.40 11.60
N MET A 36 4.78 10.67 12.52
CA MET A 36 4.86 9.21 12.57
C MET A 36 4.26 8.56 11.33
N LEU A 37 3.15 9.11 10.81
CA LEU A 37 2.55 8.61 9.58
C LEU A 37 3.46 8.85 8.37
N ARG A 38 4.20 9.97 8.36
CA ARG A 38 5.18 10.28 7.32
C ARG A 38 6.34 9.28 7.34
N LEU A 39 6.89 8.99 8.51
CA LEU A 39 7.94 7.97 8.68
C LEU A 39 7.48 6.59 8.20
N ARG A 40 6.29 6.14 8.62
CA ARG A 40 5.72 4.86 8.16
C ARG A 40 5.46 4.82 6.66
N SER A 41 5.09 5.96 6.07
CA SER A 41 4.90 6.08 4.62
C SER A 41 6.22 5.95 3.87
N TYR A 42 7.31 6.54 4.39
CA TYR A 42 8.66 6.34 3.86
C TYR A 42 9.09 4.88 3.91
N GLU A 43 8.94 4.22 5.06
CA GLU A 43 9.27 2.80 5.17
C GLU A 43 8.46 1.94 4.20
N LYS A 44 7.17 2.25 4.04
CA LYS A 44 6.30 1.52 3.11
C LYS A 44 6.75 1.71 1.66
N ILE A 45 7.10 2.92 1.22
CA ILE A 45 7.49 3.16 -0.19
C ILE A 45 8.83 2.50 -0.50
N LEU A 46 9.76 2.51 0.46
CA LEU A 46 11.03 1.79 0.35
C LEU A 46 10.80 0.28 0.22
N LYS A 47 9.96 -0.31 1.07
CA LYS A 47 9.60 -1.73 0.99
C LYS A 47 8.97 -2.10 -0.35
N LEU A 48 8.06 -1.26 -0.87
CA LEU A 48 7.43 -1.52 -2.18
C LEU A 48 8.44 -1.40 -3.33
N THR A 49 9.36 -0.45 -3.26
CA THR A 49 10.43 -0.28 -4.26
C THR A 49 11.36 -1.49 -4.26
N ASN A 50 11.82 -1.92 -3.08
CA ASN A 50 12.69 -3.09 -2.94
C ASN A 50 12.00 -4.40 -3.35
N SER A 51 10.67 -4.46 -3.28
CA SER A 51 9.89 -5.63 -3.71
C SER A 51 9.56 -5.62 -5.21
N GLY A 52 10.03 -4.62 -5.98
CA GLY A 52 9.73 -4.50 -7.41
C GLY A 52 8.27 -4.13 -7.72
N LEU A 53 7.52 -3.62 -6.76
CA LEU A 53 6.10 -3.23 -6.95
C LEU A 53 5.93 -1.74 -7.25
N VAL A 54 6.98 -0.95 -7.04
CA VAL A 54 7.02 0.48 -7.29
C VAL A 54 8.35 0.81 -7.96
N GLN A 55 8.30 1.60 -9.02
CA GLN A 55 9.49 2.16 -9.64
C GLN A 55 9.74 3.57 -9.11
N LYS A 56 10.97 3.85 -8.70
CA LYS A 56 11.42 5.20 -8.33
C LYS A 56 12.08 5.87 -9.52
N ILE A 57 11.57 7.05 -9.90
CA ILE A 57 12.05 7.86 -11.01
C ILE A 57 12.42 9.23 -10.45
N GLY A 58 13.71 9.45 -10.17
CA GLY A 58 14.17 10.65 -9.47
C GLY A 58 13.57 10.77 -8.07
N LYS A 59 12.69 11.77 -7.87
CA LYS A 59 11.94 12.02 -6.63
C LYS A 59 10.52 11.44 -6.63
N SER A 60 10.15 10.80 -7.74
CA SER A 60 8.79 10.35 -8.01
C SER A 60 8.68 8.83 -7.96
N TYR A 61 7.46 8.34 -7.74
CA TYR A 61 7.13 6.93 -7.59
C TYR A 61 5.95 6.57 -8.47
N ARG A 62 6.05 5.44 -9.16
CA ARG A 62 5.01 4.89 -10.03
C ARG A 62 4.73 3.44 -9.63
N ALA A 63 3.46 3.05 -9.58
CA ALA A 63 3.09 1.64 -9.40
C ALA A 63 3.55 0.78 -10.58
N LEU A 64 3.95 -0.45 -10.28
CA LEU A 64 4.12 -1.52 -11.25
C LEU A 64 2.96 -2.51 -11.14
N GLU A 65 2.91 -3.47 -12.06
CA GLU A 65 1.92 -4.53 -12.05
C GLU A 65 1.96 -5.33 -10.74
N GLY A 66 0.79 -5.69 -10.22
CA GLY A 66 0.68 -6.47 -8.98
C GLY A 66 0.79 -5.65 -7.69
N ILE A 67 0.82 -4.32 -7.73
CA ILE A 67 0.90 -3.49 -6.52
C ILE A 67 -0.24 -3.75 -5.51
N GLU A 68 -1.42 -4.14 -6.00
CA GLU A 68 -2.59 -4.51 -5.20
C GLU A 68 -2.29 -5.68 -4.26
N THR A 69 -1.35 -6.56 -4.62
CA THR A 69 -0.93 -7.69 -3.78
C THR A 69 -0.31 -7.25 -2.45
N ALA A 70 0.23 -6.03 -2.39
CA ALA A 70 0.78 -5.44 -1.17
C ALA A 70 -0.27 -4.75 -0.27
N SER A 71 -1.53 -4.73 -0.70
CA SER A 71 -2.67 -4.27 0.11
C SER A 71 -2.98 -5.28 1.21
N SER A 72 -3.31 -4.78 2.41
CA SER A 72 -3.76 -5.65 3.51
C SER A 72 -5.05 -6.40 3.14
N ALA A 73 -5.95 -5.78 2.38
CA ALA A 73 -7.17 -6.43 1.90
C ALA A 73 -6.86 -7.63 1.00
N HIS A 74 -5.91 -7.49 0.08
CA HIS A 74 -5.51 -8.58 -0.80
C HIS A 74 -4.86 -9.73 -0.02
N ARG A 75 -4.02 -9.42 0.96
CA ARG A 75 -3.42 -10.45 1.83
C ARG A 75 -4.46 -11.21 2.66
N LEU A 76 -5.45 -10.51 3.22
CA LEU A 76 -6.55 -11.14 3.95
C LEU A 76 -7.37 -12.05 3.04
N ALA A 77 -7.76 -11.58 1.85
CA ALA A 77 -8.51 -12.38 0.88
C ALA A 77 -7.76 -13.66 0.47
N ARG A 78 -6.44 -13.59 0.30
CA ARG A 78 -5.62 -14.79 0.02
C ARG A 78 -5.57 -15.77 1.19
N LEU A 79 -5.50 -15.28 2.42
CA LEU A 79 -5.52 -16.13 3.62
C LEU A 79 -6.86 -16.84 3.77
N ASP A 80 -7.97 -16.13 3.62
CA ASP A 80 -9.31 -16.71 3.68
C ASP A 80 -9.50 -17.80 2.62
N SER A 81 -9.05 -17.53 1.39
CA SER A 81 -9.10 -18.50 0.28
C SER A 81 -8.28 -19.77 0.59
N ALA A 82 -7.10 -19.62 1.19
CA ALA A 82 -6.25 -20.75 1.58
C ALA A 82 -6.89 -21.59 2.70
N ILE A 83 -7.51 -20.95 3.69
CA ILE A 83 -8.22 -21.64 4.78
C ILE A 83 -9.40 -22.45 4.23
N LEU A 84 -10.20 -21.85 3.34
CA LEU A 84 -11.33 -22.53 2.70
C LEU A 84 -10.86 -23.73 1.86
N ALA A 85 -9.77 -23.61 1.10
CA ALA A 85 -9.20 -24.71 0.32
C ALA A 85 -8.69 -25.86 1.22
N ALA A 86 -8.01 -25.54 2.32
CA ALA A 86 -7.52 -26.53 3.28
C ALA A 86 -8.66 -27.25 4.01
N GLY A 87 -9.77 -26.56 4.31
CA GLY A 87 -10.97 -27.17 4.89
C GLY A 87 -11.65 -28.17 3.96
N ARG A 88 -11.67 -27.89 2.65
CA ARG A 88 -12.25 -28.80 1.63
C ARG A 88 -11.40 -30.04 1.35
N ALA A 89 -10.08 -29.99 1.56
CA ALA A 89 -9.19 -31.13 1.34
C ALA A 89 -9.16 -32.14 2.50
N LYS A 90 -9.80 -31.82 3.63
CA LYS A 90 -9.89 -32.67 4.83
C LYS A 90 -11.26 -33.34 5.02
N ALA A 91 -12.22 -33.11 4.12
CA ALA A 91 -13.55 -33.72 4.10
C ALA A 91 -13.63 -34.74 2.96
#